data_AF-A0A7Y2XI30-F1
#
_entry.id   AF-A0A7Y2XI30-F1
#
_cell.length_a   1.000
_cell.length_b   1.000
_cell.length_c   1.000
_cell.angle_alpha   90.00
_cell.angle_beta   90.00
_cell.angle_gamma   90.00
#
_symmetry.space_group_name_H-M   'P 1'
#
loop_
_entity.id
_entity.type
_entity.pdbx_description
1 polymer ?
#
loop_
_entity_poly.entity_id
_entity_poly.type
_entity_poly.pdbx_seq_one_letter_code
_entity_poly.pdbx_strand_id
1 'polypeptide(L)' 'MALYDSRLHSRPATVVDRVYAAFTNMFAAIAAWNDARRTHDALSQLSAHELEDIGLHRGDVDRIARKTF' A
#
# COMPACT_ATOMS: atom_id res chain seq x y z
N MET A 1 -5.43 26.15 37.73
CA MET A 1 -5.20 26.78 36.42
C MET A 1 -4.07 26.04 35.74
N ALA A 2 -4.26 25.74 34.46
CA ALA A 2 -3.49 24.81 33.65
C ALA A 2 -2.00 25.13 33.61
N LEU A 3 -1.17 24.10 33.52
CA LEU A 3 -0.17 23.96 32.46
C LEU A 3 0.12 22.47 32.26
N TYR A 4 -0.83 21.76 31.65
CA TYR A 4 -0.46 20.61 30.83
C TYR A 4 0.25 21.18 29.61
N ASP A 5 1.53 21.50 29.75
CA ASP A 5 2.36 21.93 28.64
C ASP A 5 2.82 20.70 27.86
N SER A 6 1.88 20.16 27.08
CA SER A 6 2.13 19.14 26.07
C SER A 6 2.49 19.79 24.73
N ARG A 7 3.21 20.92 24.75
CA ARG A 7 3.81 21.49 23.53
C ARG A 7 4.94 20.58 23.08
N LEU A 8 4.58 19.64 22.21
CA LEU A 8 5.43 19.11 21.16
C LEU A 8 6.82 18.69 21.66
N HIS A 9 6.86 17.64 22.48
CA HIS A 9 8.08 16.85 22.61
C HIS A 9 8.29 16.11 21.28
N SER A 10 8.77 16.82 20.26
CA SER A 10 9.40 16.20 19.10
C SER A 10 10.65 15.50 19.59
N ARG A 11 10.49 14.28 20.10
CA ARG A 11 11.60 13.43 20.50
C ARG A 11 12.46 13.23 19.24
N PRO A 12 13.75 13.62 19.25
CA PRO A 12 14.59 13.40 18.09
C PRO A 12 14.60 11.90 17.80
N ALA A 13 14.19 11.51 16.58
CA ALA A 13 14.12 10.11 16.18
C ALA A 13 15.49 9.46 16.42
N THR A 14 15.50 8.49 17.33
CA THR A 14 16.71 7.75 17.69
C THR A 14 17.11 6.80 16.55
N VAL A 15 18.31 6.24 16.60
CA VAL A 15 18.75 5.22 15.62
C VAL A 15 17.77 4.02 15.60
N VAL A 16 17.21 3.66 16.76
CA VAL A 16 16.21 2.59 16.87
C VAL A 16 14.93 2.95 16.12
N ASP A 17 14.43 4.18 16.27
CA ASP A 17 13.22 4.63 15.57
C ASP A 17 13.39 4.59 14.05
N ARG A 18 14.58 4.95 13.55
CA ARG A 18 14.89 4.90 12.11
C ARG A 18 14.97 3.48 11.57
N VAL A 19 15.56 2.57 12.34
CA VAL A 19 15.64 1.15 11.98
C VAL A 19 14.24 0.54 11.97
N TYR A 20 13.43 0.83 12.99
CA TYR A 20 12.03 0.39 13.03
C TYR A 20 11.25 0.93 11.83
N ALA A 21 11.36 2.22 11.52
CA ALA A 21 10.73 2.83 10.36
C ALA A 21 11.20 2.21 9.02
N ALA A 22 12.48 1.87 8.90
CA ALA A 22 13.01 1.19 7.71
C ALA A 22 12.40 -0.20 7.54
N PHE A 23 12.30 -0.97 8.63
CA PHE A 23 11.64 -2.28 8.58
C PHE A 23 10.16 -2.16 8.24
N THR A 24 9.42 -1.24 8.87
CA THR A 24 8.00 -1.04 8.56
C THR A 24 7.79 -0.64 7.10
N ASN A 25 8.64 0.23 6.56
CA ASN A 25 8.58 0.64 5.15
C ASN A 25 8.89 -0.53 4.21
N MET A 26 9.86 -1.38 4.56
CA MET A 26 10.16 -2.58 3.79
C MET A 26 8.98 -3.57 3.77
N PHE A 27 8.38 -3.83 4.93
CA PHE A 27 7.20 -4.70 5.01
C PHE A 27 6.00 -4.09 4.27
N ALA A 28 5.81 -2.78 4.36
CA ALA A 28 4.75 -2.08 3.62
C ALA A 28 4.96 -2.21 2.09
N ALA A 29 6.19 -2.05 1.61
CA ALA A 29 6.51 -2.23 0.19
C ALA A 29 6.26 -3.66 -0.30
N ILE A 30 6.62 -4.67 0.50
CA ILE A 30 6.36 -6.09 0.18
C ILE A 30 4.86 -6.39 0.22
N ALA A 31 4.15 -5.91 1.24
CA ALA A 31 2.71 -6.10 1.37
C ALA A 31 1.97 -5.49 0.18
N ALA A 32 2.35 -4.26 -0.20
CA ALA A 32 1.80 -3.63 -1.37
C ALA A 32 2.12 -4.46 -2.63
N TRP A 33 3.38 -4.90 -2.85
CA TRP A 33 3.77 -5.74 -4.00
C TRP A 33 2.91 -7.01 -4.13
N ASN A 34 2.66 -7.66 -3.00
CA ASN A 34 1.76 -8.81 -2.95
C ASN A 34 0.32 -8.44 -3.30
N ASP A 35 -0.16 -7.28 -2.89
CA ASP A 35 -1.50 -6.79 -3.23
C ASP A 35 -1.64 -6.54 -4.73
N ALA A 36 -0.70 -5.83 -5.36
CA ALA A 36 -0.60 -5.69 -6.83
C ALA A 36 -0.76 -7.04 -7.53
N ARG A 37 0.05 -8.01 -7.09
CA ARG A 37 0.14 -9.31 -7.72
C ARG A 37 -1.16 -10.09 -7.53
N ARG A 38 -1.75 -10.06 -6.35
CA ARG A 38 -3.05 -10.69 -6.07
C ARG A 38 -4.18 -10.07 -6.88
N THR A 39 -4.21 -8.74 -7.01
CA THR A 39 -5.18 -8.05 -7.87
C THR A 39 -5.00 -8.47 -9.33
N HIS A 40 -3.76 -8.49 -9.82
CA HIS A 40 -3.47 -8.97 -11.17
C HIS A 40 -3.90 -10.43 -11.35
N ASP A 41 -3.53 -11.33 -10.44
CA ASP A 41 -3.85 -12.75 -10.53
C ASP A 41 -5.38 -12.98 -10.51
N ALA A 42 -6.10 -12.30 -9.61
CA ALA A 42 -7.56 -12.37 -9.53
C ALA A 42 -8.23 -11.87 -10.82
N LEU A 43 -7.77 -10.74 -11.37
CA LEU A 43 -8.29 -10.19 -12.63
C LEU A 43 -7.86 -11.01 -13.85
N SER A 44 -6.70 -11.67 -13.80
CA SER A 44 -6.19 -12.51 -14.88
C SER A 44 -6.94 -13.83 -15.00
N GLN A 45 -7.49 -14.34 -13.89
CA GLN A 45 -8.33 -15.53 -13.83
C GLN A 45 -9.72 -15.29 -14.45
N LEU A 46 -10.21 -14.05 -14.44
CA LEU A 46 -11.45 -13.68 -15.10
C LEU A 46 -11.30 -13.66 -16.63
N SER A 47 -12.30 -14.19 -17.32
CA SER A 47 -12.45 -14.14 -18.77
C SER A 47 -12.57 -12.69 -19.27
N ALA A 48 -12.23 -12.44 -20.54
CA ALA A 48 -12.42 -11.14 -21.17
C ALA A 48 -13.87 -10.64 -21.09
N HIS A 49 -14.84 -11.56 -21.14
CA HIS A 49 -16.27 -11.23 -21.02
C HIS A 49 -16.67 -10.85 -19.59
N GLU A 50 -16.13 -11.55 -18.58
CA GLU A 50 -16.37 -11.23 -17.16
C GLU A 50 -15.73 -9.89 -16.76
N LEU A 51 -14.59 -9.55 -17.37
CA LEU A 51 -13.97 -8.23 -17.26
C LEU A 51 -14.87 -7.15 -17.88
N GLU A 52 -15.49 -7.44 -19.03
CA GLU A 52 -16.38 -6.51 -19.73
C GLU A 52 -17.67 -6.24 -18.94
N ASP A 53 -18.20 -7.25 -18.23
CA ASP A 53 -19.37 -7.13 -17.35
C ASP A 53 -19.15 -6.14 -16.20
N ILE A 54 -17.92 -6.03 -15.70
CA ILE A 54 -17.52 -5.03 -14.70
C ILE A 54 -16.96 -3.74 -15.33
N GLY A 55 -17.06 -3.60 -16.65
CA GLY A 55 -16.63 -2.42 -17.41
C GLY A 55 -15.12 -2.27 -17.55
N LEU A 56 -14.36 -3.35 -17.42
CA LEU A 56 -12.90 -3.37 -17.49
C LEU A 56 -12.41 -4.07 -18.76
N HIS A 57 -11.34 -3.54 -19.34
CA HIS A 57 -10.64 -4.20 -20.45
C HIS A 57 -9.35 -4.86 -19.94
N ARG A 58 -8.86 -5.88 -20.64
CA ARG A 58 -7.63 -6.59 -20.23
C ARG A 58 -6.39 -5.68 -20.16
N GLY A 59 -6.37 -4.59 -20.92
CA GLY A 59 -5.33 -3.55 -20.82
C GLY A 59 -5.40 -2.68 -19.54
N ASP A 60 -6.56 -2.62 -18.88
CA ASP A 60 -6.74 -1.88 -17.63
C ASP A 60 -6.29 -2.66 -16.40
N VAL A 61 -6.28 -4.00 -16.47
CA VAL A 61 -5.84 -4.90 -15.38
C VAL A 61 -4.43 -4.54 -14.91
N ASP A 62 -3.52 -4.38 -15.87
CA ASP A 62 -2.14 -3.95 -15.65
C ASP A 62 -2.04 -2.57 -15.01
N ARG A 63 -2.92 -1.64 -15.42
CA ARG A 63 -2.96 -0.28 -14.90
C ARG A 63 -3.47 -0.26 -13.46
N ILE A 64 -4.48 -1.06 -13.13
CA ILE A 64 -5.09 -1.13 -11.81
C ILE A 64 -4.17 -1.83 -10.82
N ALA A 65 -3.59 -2.96 -11.21
CA ALA A 65 -2.64 -3.70 -10.37
C ALA A 65 -1.45 -2.83 -9.94
N ARG A 66 -1.00 -1.89 -10.78
CA ARG A 66 0.10 -0.96 -10.47
C ARG A 66 -0.33 0.30 -9.70
N LYS A 67 -1.62 0.65 -9.68
CA LYS A 67 -2.12 1.91 -9.10
C LYS A 67 -2.41 1.79 -7.59
N THR A 68 -2.42 0.60 -7.03
CA THR A 68 -2.67 0.35 -5.60
C THR A 68 -1.48 0.73 -4.69
N PHE A 69 -0.56 1.59 -5.15
CA PHE A 69 0.68 2.00 -4.46
C PHE A 69 0.86 3.52 -4.49
#